data_AF-A0A8C2IFB4-F1
#
_entry.id   AF-A0A8C2IFB4-F1
#
_cell.length_a   1.000
_cell.length_b   1.000
_cell.length_c   1.000
_cell.angle_alpha   90.00
_cell.angle_beta   90.00
_cell.angle_gamma   90.00
#
_symmetry.space_group_name_H-M   'P 1'
#
loop_
_entity.id
_entity.type
_entity.pdbx_description
1 polymer ?
#
loop_
_entity_poly.entity_id
_entity_poly.type
_entity_poly.pdbx_seq_one_letter_code
_entity_poly.pdbx_strand_id
1 'polypeptide(L)'
;DVDASGFIFLSALSDTSMGLGGKVLLFPTKSNTSYVKLTPEKPLRLSAFTLCMRVATELRGEREIILFAYRTPQVDELNMWR
;
A
#
# COMPACT_ATOMS: atom_id res chain seq x y z
N ASP A 1 17.44 -5.11 18.88
CA ASP A 1 16.79 -4.81 17.60
C ASP A 1 15.35 -4.41 17.82
N VAL A 2 14.99 -3.16 17.51
CA VAL A 2 13.60 -2.69 17.60
C VAL A 2 12.97 -2.93 16.24
N ASP A 3 12.07 -3.91 16.18
CA ASP A 3 11.24 -4.21 15.02
C ASP A 3 10.45 -2.96 14.59
N ALA A 4 10.84 -2.40 13.44
CA ALA A 4 10.21 -1.21 12.91
C ALA A 4 8.86 -1.55 12.28
N SER A 5 7.79 -1.09 12.92
CA SER A 5 6.41 -1.21 12.42
C SER A 5 6.10 -0.12 11.38
N GLY A 6 5.44 -0.53 10.29
CA GLY A 6 4.89 0.36 9.27
C GLY A 6 3.36 0.37 9.30
N PHE A 7 2.76 1.54 9.17
CA PHE A 7 1.32 1.78 9.15
C PHE A 7 0.93 2.43 7.81
N ILE A 8 -0.01 1.83 7.10
CA ILE A 8 -0.60 2.42 5.89
C ILE A 8 -2.09 2.70 6.15
N PHE A 9 -2.47 3.96 5.94
CA PHE A 9 -3.82 4.47 6.01
C PHE A 9 -4.37 4.61 4.59
N LEU A 10 -5.46 3.88 4.33
CA LEU A 10 -6.26 4.01 3.12
C LEU A 10 -7.60 4.64 3.52
N SER A 11 -7.79 5.92 3.23
CA SER A 11 -9.09 6.57 3.43
C SER A 11 -9.96 6.37 2.18
N ALA A 12 -10.88 5.42 2.22
CA ALA A 12 -11.96 5.28 1.24
C ALA A 12 -13.20 6.04 1.73
N LEU A 13 -13.75 6.93 0.91
CA LEU A 13 -15.05 7.56 1.12
C LEU A 13 -16.12 6.67 0.46
N SER A 14 -16.63 5.66 1.16
CA SER A 14 -17.77 4.87 0.64
C SER A 14 -18.57 4.20 1.76
N ASP A 15 -19.87 4.45 1.75
CA ASP A 15 -20.86 3.94 2.69
C ASP A 15 -21.37 2.56 2.23
N THR A 16 -20.57 1.51 2.45
CA THR A 16 -21.02 0.11 2.40
C THR A 16 -20.18 -0.72 3.37
N SER A 17 -20.83 -1.65 4.08
CA SER A 17 -20.29 -2.45 5.19
C SER A 17 -19.17 -3.44 4.83
N MET A 18 -18.53 -3.33 3.66
CA MET A 18 -17.52 -4.26 3.13
C MET A 18 -16.22 -3.57 2.66
N GLY A 19 -15.90 -2.38 3.16
CA GLY A 19 -14.69 -1.61 2.78
C GLY A 19 -13.61 -1.48 3.86
N LEU A 20 -12.49 -0.84 3.47
CA LEU A 20 -11.39 -0.39 4.35
C LEU A 20 -11.64 1.01 4.95
N GLY A 21 -12.82 1.59 4.75
CA GLY A 21 -13.19 2.90 5.31
C GLY A 21 -13.02 2.92 6.84
N GLY A 22 -12.24 3.87 7.34
CA GLY A 22 -11.94 4.02 8.77
C GLY A 22 -10.99 2.97 9.37
N LYS A 23 -10.42 2.07 8.55
CA LYS A 23 -9.48 1.02 9.00
C LYS A 23 -8.03 1.35 8.64
N VAL A 24 -7.09 0.66 9.29
CA VAL A 24 -5.65 0.81 9.07
C VAL A 24 -5.04 -0.56 8.79
N LEU A 25 -4.10 -0.60 7.85
CA LEU A 25 -3.28 -1.79 7.59
C LEU A 25 -1.99 -1.69 8.39
N LEU A 26 -1.75 -2.71 9.22
CA LEU A 26 -0.60 -2.80 10.10
C LEU A 26 0.37 -3.87 9.60
N PHE A 27 1.63 -3.49 9.41
CA PHE A 27 2.74 -4.39 9.11
C PHE A 27 3.77 -4.27 10.24
N PRO A 28 3.64 -5.09 11.30
CA PRO A 28 4.40 -4.88 12.53
C PRO A 28 5.86 -5.33 12.42
N THR A 29 6.15 -6.28 11.55
CA THR A 29 7.47 -6.87 11.35
C THR A 29 7.82 -6.96 9.87
N LYS A 30 9.12 -6.94 9.58
CA LYS A 30 9.63 -7.15 8.22
C LYS A 30 9.26 -8.57 7.76
N SER A 31 8.69 -8.67 6.57
CA SER A 31 8.35 -9.94 5.93
C SER A 31 8.52 -9.87 4.42
N ASN A 32 8.70 -11.03 3.78
CA ASN A 32 8.63 -11.20 2.33
C ASN A 32 7.31 -11.86 1.88
N THR A 33 6.39 -12.16 2.80
CA THR A 33 5.10 -12.80 2.54
C THR A 33 3.90 -11.95 2.98
N SER A 34 4.13 -10.91 3.78
CA SER A 34 3.06 -10.03 4.28
C SER A 34 2.78 -8.90 3.29
N TYR A 35 1.63 -8.96 2.64
CA TYR A 35 1.15 -7.91 1.72
C TYR A 35 -0.37 -7.86 1.71
N VAL A 36 -0.93 -6.77 1.19
CA VAL A 36 -2.36 -6.64 0.92
C VAL A 36 -2.55 -6.44 -0.57
N LYS A 37 -3.45 -7.24 -1.16
CA LYS A 37 -3.89 -7.06 -2.54
C LYS A 37 -5.17 -6.23 -2.56
N LEU A 38 -5.10 -5.04 -3.14
CA LEU A 38 -6.28 -4.22 -3.41
C LEU A 38 -6.87 -4.64 -4.76
N THR A 39 -8.14 -5.04 -4.77
CA THR A 39 -8.87 -5.35 -6.01
C THR A 39 -9.59 -4.08 -6.45
N PRO A 40 -9.23 -3.48 -7.59
CA PRO A 40 -9.89 -2.27 -8.06
C PRO A 40 -11.31 -2.60 -8.56
N GLU A 41 -12.25 -1.68 -8.36
CA GLU A 41 -13.62 -1.82 -8.88
C GLU A 41 -13.67 -1.76 -10.41
N LYS A 42 -12.66 -1.16 -11.04
CA LYS A 42 -12.51 -1.03 -12.49
C LYS A 42 -11.12 -1.51 -12.91
N PRO A 43 -10.97 -2.13 -14.09
CA PRO A 43 -9.65 -2.45 -14.63
C PRO A 43 -8.78 -1.20 -14.72
N LEU A 44 -7.58 -1.26 -14.14
CA LEU A 44 -6.60 -0.18 -14.17
C LEU A 44 -5.89 -0.16 -15.54
N ARG A 45 -6.55 0.41 -16.55
CA ARG A 45 -5.98 0.68 -17.88
C ARG A 45 -5.52 2.14 -17.93
N LEU A 46 -4.43 2.44 -17.24
CA LEU A 46 -4.04 3.81 -16.89
C LEU A 46 -3.17 4.45 -17.99
N SER A 47 -3.61 5.59 -18.53
CA SER A 47 -2.73 6.54 -19.21
C SER A 47 -2.21 7.62 -18.25
N ALA A 48 -2.94 7.86 -17.17
CA ALA A 48 -2.62 8.72 -16.04
C ALA A 48 -3.40 8.24 -14.81
N PHE A 49 -2.91 8.53 -13.60
CA PHE A 49 -3.62 8.23 -12.37
C PHE A 49 -3.20 9.18 -11.24
N THR A 50 -3.94 9.17 -10.15
CA THR A 50 -3.59 9.85 -8.90
C THR A 50 -3.75 8.86 -7.77
N LEU A 51 -2.70 8.72 -6.95
CA LEU A 51 -2.68 7.85 -5.77
C LEU A 51 -2.58 8.72 -4.52
N CYS A 52 -3.56 8.58 -3.63
CA CYS A 52 -3.54 9.21 -2.32
C CYS A 52 -3.41 8.12 -1.25
N MET A 53 -2.39 8.25 -0.40
CA MET A 53 -2.18 7.36 0.73
C MET A 53 -1.62 8.15 1.90
N ARG A 54 -1.97 7.75 3.13
CA ARG A 54 -1.34 8.28 4.34
C ARG A 54 -0.48 7.17 4.93
N VAL A 55 0.80 7.43 5.15
CA VAL A 55 1.76 6.41 5.60
C VAL A 55 2.50 6.92 6.82
N ALA A 56 2.69 6.05 7.81
CA ALA A 56 3.58 6.29 8.93
C ALA A 56 4.51 5.09 9.08
N THR A 57 5.80 5.33 9.26
CA THR A 57 6.76 4.26 9.50
C THR A 57 7.88 4.76 10.39
N GLU A 58 8.31 3.90 11.30
CA GLU A 58 9.41 4.16 12.22
C GLU A 58 10.74 3.63 11.69
N LEU A 59 10.77 3.09 10.47
CA LEU A 59 12.00 2.71 9.78
C LEU A 59 12.91 3.95 9.64
N ARG A 60 14.04 3.93 10.35
CA ARG A 60 15.08 4.97 10.30
C ARG A 60 16.22 4.49 9.39
N GLY A 61 16.69 5.33 8.45
CA GLY A 61 17.88 5.05 7.61
C GLY A 61 17.63 5.04 6.10
N GLU A 62 18.61 4.51 5.34
CA GLU A 62 18.68 4.48 3.86
C GLU A 62 17.90 3.32 3.20
N ARG A 63 17.12 2.58 3.99
CA ARG A 63 16.53 1.34 3.50
C ARG A 63 15.27 1.61 2.69
N GLU A 64 15.36 1.40 1.38
CA GLU A 64 14.23 1.54 0.47
C GLU A 64 13.06 0.64 0.90
N ILE A 65 11.89 1.26 1.03
CA ILE A 65 10.63 0.57 1.32
C ILE A 65 9.65 0.77 0.17
N ILE A 66 8.98 -0.31 -0.23
CA ILE A 66 7.90 -0.23 -1.19
C ILE A 66 6.61 0.21 -0.49
N LEU A 67 6.02 1.30 -0.96
CA LEU A 67 4.77 1.85 -0.43
C LEU A 67 3.55 1.40 -1.24
N PHE A 68 3.73 1.26 -2.55
CA PHE A 68 2.69 0.79 -3.47
C PHE A 68 3.33 0.10 -4.67
N ALA A 69 2.71 -1.00 -5.10
CA ALA A 69 3.09 -1.76 -6.27
C ALA A 69 1.86 -2.08 -7.11
N TYR A 70 1.91 -1.73 -8.39
CA TYR A 70 0.94 -2.19 -9.39
C TYR A 70 1.67 -2.96 -10.48
N ARG A 71 1.26 -4.22 -10.64
CA ARG A 71 1.88 -5.17 -11.56
C ARG A 71 0.82 -5.79 -12.46
N THR A 72 1.08 -5.84 -13.75
CA THR A 72 0.31 -6.63 -14.70
C THR A 72 1.03 -7.95 -14.98
N PRO A 73 0.33 -8.98 -15.51
CA PRO A 73 0.96 -10.27 -15.79
C PRO A 73 2.17 -10.19 -16.72
N GLN A 74 2.26 -9.12 -17.52
CA GLN A 74 3.28 -8.93 -18.55
C GLN A 74 4.43 -8.01 -18.09
N VAL A 75 4.20 -7.08 -17.16
CA VAL A 75 5.20 -6.08 -16.75
C VAL A 75 4.97 -5.57 -15.32
N ASP A 76 6.08 -5.17 -14.68
CA ASP A 76 6.02 -4.31 -13.49
C ASP A 76 5.70 -2.89 -13.94
N GLU A 77 4.47 -2.44 -13.74
CA GLU A 77 4.03 -1.17 -14.31
C GLU A 77 4.38 0.03 -13.43
N LEU A 78 4.32 -0.13 -12.10
CA LEU A 78 4.55 0.99 -11.19
C LEU A 78 4.94 0.55 -9.78
N ASN A 79 6.05 1.09 -9.28
CA ASN A 79 6.48 0.96 -7.89
C ASN A 79 6.76 2.34 -7.29
N MET A 80 6.24 2.59 -6.10
CA MET A 80 6.50 3.80 -5.31
C MET A 80 7.40 3.44 -4.13
N TRP A 81 8.59 4.04 -4.06
CA TRP A 81 9.60 3.79 -3.04
C TRP A 81 9.80 5.01 -2.14
N ARG A 82 10.22 4.77 -0.89
CA ARG A 82 10.72 5.79 0.03
C ARG A 82 12.04 5.34 0.64
#